data_AF-A0A916YUV8-F1
#
_entry.id   AF-A0A916YUV8-F1
#
_cell.length_a   1.000
_cell.length_b   1.000
_cell.length_c   1.000
_cell.angle_alpha   90.00
_cell.angle_beta   90.00
_cell.angle_gamma   90.00
#
_symmetry.space_group_name_H-M   'P 1'
#
loop_
_entity.id
_entity.type
_entity.pdbx_description
1 polymer ?
#
loop_
_entity_poly.entity_id
_entity_poly.type
_entity_poly.pdbx_seq_one_letter_code
_entity_poly.pdbx_strand_id
1 'polypeptide(L)'
;MREGETGSALEVHEKLSSRSGNGAVALFSSTAGTYRYVTKSKPDQRLWHTDSVAATFDREGHAVIEVSFREPSAWVILFGVDV
;
A
#
# COMPACT_ATOMS: atom_id res chain seq x y z
N MET A 1 -18.54 -19.04 2.53
CA MET A 1 -17.45 -18.52 3.38
C MET A 1 -16.17 -19.17 2.87
N ARG A 2 -15.23 -18.39 2.31
CA ARG A 2 -13.93 -18.93 1.92
C ARG A 2 -12.99 -18.63 3.07
N GLU A 3 -12.67 -19.66 3.84
CA GLU A 3 -11.62 -19.63 4.85
C GLU A 3 -10.40 -20.31 4.21
N GLY A 4 -9.32 -19.55 4.07
CA GLY A 4 -8.00 -20.08 3.77
C GLY A 4 -7.13 -19.92 5.01
N GLU A 5 -6.13 -20.79 5.16
CA GLU A 5 -5.05 -20.58 6.13
C GLU A 5 -4.52 -19.15 5.97
N THR A 6 -4.50 -18.38 7.05
CA THR A 6 -3.87 -17.06 7.09
C THR A 6 -2.39 -17.26 6.84
N GLY A 7 -2.01 -17.30 5.56
CA GLY A 7 -0.61 -17.38 5.15
C GLY A 7 0.15 -16.25 5.82
N SER A 8 1.36 -16.56 6.27
CA SER A 8 2.31 -15.64 6.92
C SER A 8 2.74 -14.40 6.09
N ALA A 9 2.04 -14.13 4.99
CA ALA A 9 2.44 -13.23 3.92
C ALA A 9 1.53 -12.00 3.87
N LEU A 10 2.16 -10.83 3.72
CA LEU A 10 1.54 -9.56 3.41
C LEU A 10 0.45 -9.69 2.34
N GLU A 11 -0.74 -9.16 2.63
CA GLU A 11 -1.84 -9.01 1.68
C GLU A 11 -1.91 -7.56 1.19
N VAL A 12 -1.99 -7.38 -0.14
CA VAL A 12 -2.01 -6.04 -0.76
C VAL A 12 -3.19 -5.91 -1.71
N HIS A 13 -3.98 -4.86 -1.50
CA HIS A 13 -5.08 -4.44 -2.38
C HIS A 13 -4.73 -3.10 -3.02
N GLU A 14 -4.49 -3.10 -4.33
CA GLU A 14 -4.27 -1.89 -5.13
C GLU A 14 -5.52 -1.60 -5.98
N LYS A 15 -6.04 -0.38 -5.85
CA LYS A 15 -7.10 0.15 -6.72
C LYS A 15 -6.73 1.55 -7.16
N LEU A 16 -6.09 1.64 -8.33
CA LEU A 16 -5.66 2.90 -8.93
C LEU A 16 -6.39 3.12 -10.26
N SER A 17 -6.80 4.36 -10.50
CA SER A 17 -7.30 4.82 -11.79
C SER A 17 -6.16 4.82 -12.81
N SER A 18 -6.31 4.08 -13.91
CA SER A 18 -5.33 4.09 -15.00
C SER A 18 -5.23 5.43 -15.75
N ARG A 19 -6.23 6.30 -15.57
CA ARG A 19 -6.28 7.62 -16.23
C ARG A 19 -5.68 8.73 -15.39
N SER A 20 -5.97 8.74 -14.09
CA SER A 20 -5.60 9.84 -13.20
C SER A 20 -4.56 9.48 -12.15
N GLY A 21 -4.31 8.18 -11.90
CA GLY A 21 -3.48 7.73 -10.80
C GLY A 21 -4.14 7.84 -9.42
N ASN A 22 -5.32 8.45 -9.31
CA ASN A 22 -6.07 8.52 -8.06
C ASN A 22 -6.53 7.14 -7.61
N GLY A 23 -6.54 6.90 -6.31
CA GLY A 23 -7.02 5.65 -5.76
C GLY A 23 -6.39 5.32 -4.42
N ALA A 24 -6.28 4.04 -4.12
CA ALA A 24 -5.76 3.58 -2.83
C ALA A 24 -4.93 2.30 -2.96
N VAL A 25 -4.00 2.15 -2.03
CA VAL A 25 -3.32 0.90 -1.72
C VAL A 25 -3.58 0.59 -0.24
N ALA A 26 -4.09 -0.60 0.04
CA ALA A 26 -4.27 -1.12 1.40
C ALA A 26 -3.40 -2.35 1.61
N LEU A 27 -2.64 -2.36 2.70
CA LEU A 27 -1.74 -3.45 3.07
C LEU A 27 -2.18 -4.04 4.42
N PHE A 28 -2.24 -5.36 4.51
CA PHE A 28 -2.59 -6.09 5.72
C PHE A 28 -1.52 -7.13 6.01
N SER A 29 -1.20 -7.33 7.29
CA SER A 29 -0.38 -8.47 7.71
C SER A 29 -0.89 -9.00 9.03
N SER A 30 -0.91 -10.33 9.16
CA SER A 30 -1.13 -11.04 10.42
C SER A 30 0.18 -11.36 11.15
N THR A 31 1.33 -11.09 10.53
CA THR A 31 2.66 -11.35 11.05
C THR A 31 3.46 -10.06 11.14
N ALA A 32 4.31 -9.98 12.17
CA ALA A 32 5.25 -8.89 12.30
C ALA A 32 6.33 -8.98 11.21
N GLY A 33 6.74 -7.85 10.68
CA GLY A 33 7.73 -7.80 9.60
C GLY A 33 7.80 -6.45 8.92
N THR A 34 8.87 -6.25 8.16
CA THR A 34 9.02 -5.10 7.27
C THR A 34 8.85 -5.56 5.85
N TYR A 35 8.03 -4.85 5.10
CA TYR A 35 7.69 -5.19 3.73
C TYR A 35 7.90 -4.00 2.81
N ARG A 36 8.25 -4.30 1.57
CA ARG A 36 8.38 -3.35 0.48
C ARG A 36 7.47 -3.77 -0.66
N TYR A 37 6.59 -2.87 -1.08
CA TYR A 37 5.67 -3.06 -2.19
C TYR A 37 5.90 -1.98 -3.24
N VAL A 38 5.80 -2.33 -4.53
CA VAL A 38 5.84 -1.37 -5.64
C VAL A 38 4.52 -1.47 -6.38
N THR A 39 3.86 -0.32 -6.59
CA THR A 39 2.56 -0.30 -7.26
C THR A 39 2.66 -0.78 -8.70
N LYS A 40 1.62 -1.50 -9.16
CA LYS A 40 1.54 -1.99 -10.54
C LYS A 40 1.22 -0.87 -11.51
N SER A 41 0.42 0.09 -11.07
CA SER A 41 0.07 1.30 -11.83
C SER A 41 0.79 2.52 -11.27
N LYS A 42 0.94 3.56 -12.09
CA LYS A 42 1.51 4.85 -11.67
C LYS A 42 0.44 5.65 -10.92
N PRO A 43 0.57 5.86 -9.60
CA PRO A 43 -0.40 6.66 -8.86
C PRO A 43 -0.14 8.17 -9.05
N ASP A 44 -1.12 9.00 -8.68
CA ASP A 44 -0.91 10.44 -8.49
C ASP A 44 0.10 10.65 -7.34
N GLN A 45 0.97 11.64 -7.46
CA GLN A 45 2.05 11.87 -6.48
C GLN A 45 1.59 12.57 -5.21
N ARG A 46 0.42 13.22 -5.25
CA ARG A 46 -0.23 13.77 -4.05
C ARG A 46 -0.83 12.62 -3.29
N LEU A 47 -0.46 12.46 -2.04
CA LEU A 47 -0.89 11.32 -1.25
C LEU A 47 -1.12 11.67 0.21
N TRP A 48 -1.88 10.81 0.85
CA TRP A 48 -2.00 10.70 2.29
C TRP A 48 -1.75 9.26 2.70
N HIS A 49 -1.11 9.04 3.84
CA HIS A 49 -0.99 7.73 4.43
C HIS A 49 -1.02 7.81 5.95
N THR A 50 -1.30 6.69 6.59
CA THR A 50 -1.11 6.50 8.04
C THR A 50 0.36 6.73 8.46
N ASP A 51 0.60 7.17 9.69
CA ASP A 51 1.90 7.66 10.19
C ASP A 51 3.09 6.66 10.10
N SER A 52 2.82 5.36 9.96
CA SER A 52 3.86 4.31 9.93
C SER A 52 4.17 3.79 8.52
N VAL A 53 3.81 4.55 7.49
CA VAL A 53 4.08 4.22 6.09
C VAL A 53 5.11 5.18 5.53
N ALA A 54 6.12 4.66 4.84
CA ALA A 54 6.98 5.46 3.98
C ALA A 54 6.58 5.21 2.53
N ALA A 55 6.10 6.25 1.83
CA ALA A 55 5.76 6.18 0.41
C ALA A 55 6.69 7.11 -0.38
N THR A 56 7.46 6.53 -1.30
CA THR A 56 8.32 7.26 -2.25
C THR A 56 7.94 6.87 -3.68
N PHE A 57 8.59 7.47 -4.68
CA PHE A 57 8.35 7.13 -6.08
C PHE A 57 9.66 6.74 -6.76
N ASP A 58 9.62 5.68 -7.56
CA ASP A 58 10.76 5.29 -8.40
C ASP A 58 10.91 6.21 -9.62
N ARG A 59 11.94 5.95 -10.44
CA ARG A 59 12.22 6.74 -11.65
C ARG A 59 11.15 6.61 -12.73
N GLU A 60 10.34 5.56 -12.69
CA GLU A 60 9.26 5.32 -13.66
C GLU A 60 7.93 5.91 -13.20
N GLY A 61 7.85 6.36 -11.94
CA GLY A 61 6.67 6.97 -11.32
C GLY A 61 5.78 5.97 -10.60
N HIS A 62 6.25 4.75 -10.30
CA HIS A 62 5.53 3.83 -9.41
C HIS A 62 5.80 4.20 -7.96
N ALA A 63 4.80 4.03 -7.09
CA ALA A 63 5.01 4.23 -5.67
C ALA A 63 5.74 3.04 -5.07
N VAL A 64 6.81 3.32 -4.32
CA VAL A 64 7.53 2.37 -3.48
C VAL A 64 7.08 2.59 -2.05
N ILE A 65 6.33 1.61 -1.53
CA ILE A 65 5.72 1.63 -0.20
C ILE A 65 6.52 0.71 0.71
N GLU A 66 7.07 1.29 1.77
CA GLU A 66 7.74 0.56 2.85
C GLU A 66 6.92 0.67 4.14
N VAL A 67 6.63 -0.49 4.74
CA VAL A 67 5.77 -0.58 5.92
C VAL A 67 6.33 -1.60 6.90
N SER A 68 6.12 -1.33 8.19
CA SER A 68 6.43 -2.27 9.26
C SER A 68 5.16 -2.61 10.03
N PHE A 69 4.95 -3.91 10.26
CA PHE A 69 3.91 -4.43 11.13
C PHE A 69 4.58 -4.95 12.40
N ARG A 70 4.14 -4.44 13.57
CA ARG A 70 4.57 -4.97 14.89
C ARG A 70 3.60 -6.01 15.43
N GLU A 71 2.35 -5.89 15.02
CA GLU A 71 1.22 -6.72 15.37
C GLU A 71 0.25 -6.78 14.18
N PRO A 72 -0.72 -7.71 14.17
CA PRO A 72 -1.74 -7.77 13.14
C PRO A 72 -2.44 -6.41 12.96
N SER A 73 -2.28 -5.80 11.80
CA SER A 73 -2.76 -4.44 11.53
C SER A 73 -2.92 -4.18 10.04
N ALA A 74 -3.33 -2.95 9.70
CA ALA A 74 -3.56 -2.51 8.34
C ALA A 74 -2.99 -1.11 8.11
N TRP A 75 -2.46 -0.89 6.91
CA TRP A 75 -1.99 0.41 6.47
C TRP A 75 -2.71 0.82 5.19
N VAL A 76 -3.06 2.11 5.08
CA VAL A 76 -3.76 2.66 3.93
C VAL A 76 -2.99 3.86 3.39
N ILE A 77 -2.84 3.87 2.07
CA ILE A 77 -2.30 4.97 1.30
C ILE A 77 -3.38 5.42 0.31
N LEU A 78 -3.72 6.69 0.34
CA LEU A 78 -4.63 7.34 -0.61
C LEU A 78 -3.81 8.20 -1.56
N PHE A 79 -4.07 8.08 -2.86
CA PHE A 79 -3.41 8.83 -3.92
C PHE A 79 -4.41 9.77 -4.61
N GLY A 80 -3.96 10.97 -4.97
CA GLY A 80 -4.74 12.03 -5.60
C GLY A 80 -5.64 12.79 -4.62
N VAL A 81 -5.27 12.82 -3.34
CA VAL A 81 -5.97 13.58 -2.28
C VAL A 81 -5.16 14.82 -1.90
N ASP A 82 -5.85 15.93 -1.64
CA ASP A 82 -5.25 17.12 -1.05
C ASP A 82 -5.50 17.08 0.46
N VAL A 83 -4.44 17.26 1.26
CA VAL A 83 -4.44 17.21 2.73
C VAL A 83 -4.04 18.52 3.37
#